data_AF-R5ADA7-F1
#
_entry.id   AF-R5ADA7-F1
#
_cell.length_a   1.000
_cell.length_b   1.000
_cell.length_c   1.000
_cell.angle_alpha   90.00
_cell.angle_beta   90.00
_cell.angle_gamma   90.00
#
_symmetry.space_group_name_H-M   'P 1'
#
loop_
_entity.id
_entity.type
_entity.pdbx_description
1 polymer ?
#
loop_
_entity_poly.entity_id
_entity_poly.type
_entity_poly.pdbx_seq_one_letter_code
_entity_poly.pdbx_strand_id
1 'polypeptide(L)'
;MIRFVEREKDKQKLLSLCENKPFGCKIASIATVYGFDKSFACFWIDTEEDVVYCLVDGAMLLSGTVIHGEAARAFLRMTGTSEVLCAVRNAEAMGLVSTDTGDVLKRVIQPGDPPCPPPPVNIREIFTLLEENGMVEEFEPFYLDLSHKLRHHGALALTVPGGDGLKACGVVSSISESGAILSALAVAADYRRQGIGSALVRRIESYFPGKTLYVFREQNKNREFYKALGYTKVDTWVHTKL
;
A
#
# COMPACT_ATOMS: atom_id res chain seq x y z
N MET A 1 -20.00 -3.70 -16.61
CA MET A 1 -20.05 -5.16 -16.34
C MET A 1 -18.75 -5.59 -15.71
N ILE A 2 -18.84 -6.21 -14.52
CA ILE A 2 -17.69 -6.74 -13.79
C ILE A 2 -17.27 -8.09 -14.38
N ARG A 3 -15.98 -8.23 -14.70
CA ARG A 3 -15.41 -9.46 -15.27
C ARG A 3 -14.12 -9.85 -14.57
N PHE A 4 -13.94 -11.16 -14.38
CA PHE A 4 -12.70 -11.74 -13.85
C PHE A 4 -11.54 -11.56 -14.85
N VAL A 5 -10.33 -11.38 -14.32
CA VAL A 5 -9.12 -11.13 -15.12
C VAL A 5 -8.39 -12.45 -15.38
N GLU A 6 -8.57 -12.99 -16.60
CA GLU A 6 -7.91 -14.24 -17.02
C GLU A 6 -7.00 -14.03 -18.22
N ARG A 7 -7.50 -13.30 -19.22
CA ARG A 7 -6.81 -13.12 -20.51
C ARG A 7 -5.71 -12.08 -20.40
N GLU A 8 -4.68 -12.23 -21.21
CA GLU A 8 -3.53 -11.33 -21.17
C GLU A 8 -3.90 -9.86 -21.43
N LYS A 9 -4.83 -9.62 -22.35
CA LYS A 9 -5.38 -8.27 -22.61
C LYS A 9 -6.04 -7.66 -21.37
N ASP A 10 -6.67 -8.50 -20.54
CA ASP A 10 -7.37 -8.04 -19.34
C ASP A 10 -6.37 -7.72 -18.22
N LYS A 11 -5.28 -8.49 -18.10
CA LYS A 11 -4.17 -8.20 -17.19
C LYS A 11 -3.50 -6.87 -17.51
N GLN A 12 -3.21 -6.64 -18.80
CA GLN A 12 -2.65 -5.36 -19.27
C GLN A 12 -3.60 -4.19 -18.99
N LYS A 13 -4.91 -4.37 -19.25
CA LYS A 13 -5.90 -3.35 -18.93
C LYS A 13 -5.93 -3.06 -17.43
N LEU A 14 -5.90 -4.08 -16.57
CA LEU A 14 -5.87 -3.90 -15.11
C LEU A 14 -4.68 -3.05 -14.66
N LEU A 15 -3.48 -3.37 -15.14
CA LEU A 15 -2.26 -2.65 -14.76
C LEU A 15 -2.34 -1.19 -15.21
N SER A 16 -2.79 -0.94 -16.44
CA SER A 16 -3.00 0.42 -16.97
C SER A 16 -4.02 1.22 -16.15
N LEU A 17 -5.15 0.60 -15.76
CA LEU A 17 -6.16 1.25 -14.91
C LEU A 17 -5.64 1.58 -13.49
N CYS A 18 -4.62 0.86 -13.03
CA CYS A 18 -3.99 1.03 -11.73
C CYS A 18 -2.89 2.11 -11.72
N GLU A 19 -2.39 2.53 -12.87
CA GLU A 19 -1.34 3.55 -12.96
C GLU A 19 -1.77 4.87 -12.33
N ASN A 20 -0.80 5.55 -11.69
CA ASN A 20 -0.99 6.87 -11.09
C ASN A 20 -2.11 6.98 -10.04
N LYS A 21 -2.58 5.84 -9.51
CA LYS A 21 -3.58 5.76 -8.44
C LYS A 21 -2.99 5.09 -7.20
N PRO A 22 -3.28 5.59 -5.99
CA PRO A 22 -2.72 5.03 -4.75
C PRO A 22 -3.21 3.60 -4.48
N PHE A 23 -4.52 3.34 -4.60
CA PHE A 23 -5.07 1.99 -4.49
C PHE A 23 -4.61 1.10 -5.66
N GLY A 24 -4.52 1.68 -6.85
CA GLY A 24 -3.98 1.00 -8.03
C GLY A 24 -2.54 0.52 -7.83
N CYS A 25 -1.69 1.32 -7.18
CA CYS A 25 -0.32 0.92 -6.85
C CYS A 25 -0.28 -0.32 -5.93
N LYS A 26 -1.17 -0.40 -4.93
CA LYS A 26 -1.37 -1.59 -4.08
C LYS A 26 -1.75 -2.81 -4.93
N ILE A 27 -2.79 -2.68 -5.75
CA ILE A 27 -3.33 -3.78 -6.57
C ILE A 27 -2.30 -4.26 -7.61
N ALA A 28 -1.69 -3.33 -8.35
CA ALA A 28 -0.68 -3.63 -9.36
C ALA A 28 0.53 -4.32 -8.74
N SER A 29 0.98 -3.88 -7.56
CA SER A 29 2.09 -4.53 -6.86
C SER A 29 1.79 -5.99 -6.51
N ILE A 30 0.58 -6.31 -6.05
CA ILE A 30 0.17 -7.70 -5.79
C ILE A 30 0.19 -8.50 -7.08
N ALA A 31 -0.44 -7.98 -8.14
CA ALA A 31 -0.51 -8.65 -9.44
C ALA A 31 0.88 -8.92 -10.06
N THR A 32 1.81 -7.97 -9.96
CA THR A 32 3.16 -8.12 -10.52
C THR A 32 4.04 -9.06 -9.69
N VAL A 33 3.91 -9.05 -8.36
CA VAL A 33 4.75 -9.87 -7.48
C VAL A 33 4.26 -11.31 -7.41
N TYR A 34 2.95 -11.51 -7.22
CA TYR A 34 2.37 -12.82 -6.98
C TYR A 34 1.79 -13.46 -8.24
N GLY A 35 1.48 -12.67 -9.27
CA GLY A 35 0.77 -13.12 -10.45
C GLY A 35 -0.75 -13.09 -10.29
N PHE A 36 -1.43 -13.61 -11.31
CA PHE A 36 -2.90 -13.69 -11.40
C PHE A 36 -3.43 -15.12 -11.16
N ASP A 37 -2.55 -16.06 -10.83
CA ASP A 37 -2.83 -17.50 -10.72
C ASP A 37 -2.97 -17.99 -9.28
N LYS A 38 -2.86 -17.10 -8.29
CA LYS A 38 -2.89 -17.47 -6.87
C LYS A 38 -4.32 -17.46 -6.33
N SER A 39 -4.69 -18.52 -5.61
CA SER A 39 -6.03 -18.66 -5.02
C SER A 39 -6.35 -17.60 -3.97
N PHE A 40 -5.33 -17.06 -3.28
CA PHE A 40 -5.51 -16.01 -2.28
C PHE A 40 -5.66 -14.60 -2.88
N ALA A 41 -5.43 -14.43 -4.19
CA ALA A 41 -5.47 -13.14 -4.88
C ALA A 41 -6.30 -13.21 -6.16
N CYS A 42 -7.50 -12.64 -6.13
CA CYS A 42 -8.43 -12.63 -7.26
C CYS A 42 -8.65 -11.20 -7.77
N PHE A 43 -8.72 -11.03 -9.10
CA PHE A 43 -8.77 -9.72 -9.74
C PHE A 43 -9.96 -9.60 -10.70
N TRP A 44 -10.68 -8.49 -10.64
CA TRP A 44 -11.77 -8.16 -11.54
C TRP A 44 -11.68 -6.72 -12.05
N ILE A 45 -12.27 -6.48 -13.21
CA ILE A 45 -12.41 -5.15 -13.80
C ILE A 45 -13.88 -4.92 -14.10
N ASP A 46 -14.42 -3.77 -13.70
CA ASP A 46 -15.63 -3.24 -14.31
C ASP A 46 -15.26 -2.49 -15.58
N THR A 47 -15.68 -3.00 -16.73
CA THR A 47 -15.34 -2.40 -18.03
C THR A 47 -16.15 -1.15 -18.36
N GLU A 48 -17.23 -0.88 -17.64
CA GLU A 48 -18.07 0.31 -17.85
C GLU A 48 -17.56 1.50 -17.02
N GLU A 49 -17.13 1.24 -15.79
CA GLU A 49 -16.68 2.29 -14.85
C GLU A 49 -15.15 2.37 -14.71
N ASP A 50 -14.42 1.48 -15.38
CA ASP A 50 -12.96 1.35 -15.28
C ASP A 50 -12.47 1.23 -13.81
N VAL A 51 -13.23 0.46 -13.03
CA VAL A 51 -12.94 0.13 -11.63
C VAL A 51 -12.24 -1.23 -11.57
N VAL A 52 -11.17 -1.30 -10.79
CA VAL A 52 -10.42 -2.53 -10.51
C VAL A 52 -10.74 -2.99 -9.09
N TYR A 53 -11.06 -4.28 -8.97
CA TYR A 53 -11.31 -4.98 -7.72
C TYR A 53 -10.21 -6.03 -7.51
N CYS A 54 -9.66 -6.10 -6.31
CA CYS A 54 -8.66 -7.09 -5.93
C CYS A 54 -9.02 -7.67 -4.56
N LEU A 55 -9.42 -8.94 -4.53
CA LEU A 55 -9.61 -9.68 -3.28
C LEU A 55 -8.28 -10.34 -2.93
N VAL A 56 -7.71 -9.97 -1.79
CA VAL A 56 -6.45 -10.53 -1.28
C VAL A 56 -6.63 -10.88 0.19
N ASP A 57 -6.35 -12.14 0.56
CA ASP A 57 -6.44 -12.64 1.94
C ASP A 57 -7.78 -12.30 2.64
N GLY A 58 -8.89 -12.32 1.89
CA GLY A 58 -10.23 -12.02 2.38
C GLY A 58 -10.61 -10.52 2.37
N ALA A 59 -9.67 -9.62 2.16
CA ALA A 59 -9.89 -8.18 2.06
C ALA A 59 -9.99 -7.71 0.61
N MET A 60 -11.02 -6.90 0.30
CA MET A 60 -11.23 -6.30 -1.01
C MET A 60 -10.58 -4.91 -1.11
N LEU A 61 -9.71 -4.75 -2.10
CA LEU A 61 -9.15 -3.47 -2.51
C LEU A 61 -9.86 -2.96 -3.76
N LEU A 62 -10.20 -1.66 -3.78
CA LEU A 62 -10.83 -1.01 -4.95
C LEU A 62 -10.00 0.16 -5.45
N SER A 63 -9.76 0.21 -6.76
CA SER A 63 -9.13 1.35 -7.44
C SER A 63 -10.01 1.84 -8.59
N GLY A 64 -10.38 3.11 -8.57
CA GLY A 64 -11.31 3.71 -9.54
C GLY A 64 -12.38 4.55 -8.84
N THR A 65 -13.46 4.85 -9.55
CA THR A 65 -14.62 5.55 -9.03
C THR A 65 -15.86 4.73 -9.34
N VAL A 66 -16.54 4.27 -8.29
CA VAL A 66 -17.78 3.50 -8.41
C VAL A 66 -18.94 4.46 -8.67
N ILE A 67 -19.70 4.23 -9.73
CA ILE A 67 -20.89 5.01 -10.08
C ILE A 67 -22.16 4.24 -9.64
N HIS A 68 -22.23 2.95 -9.98
CA HIS A 68 -23.34 2.07 -9.65
C HIS A 68 -23.09 1.30 -8.36
N GLY A 69 -23.25 1.99 -7.23
CA GLY A 69 -22.97 1.45 -5.90
C GLY A 69 -23.75 0.19 -5.51
N GLU A 70 -25.00 0.03 -5.95
CA GLU A 70 -25.79 -1.18 -5.66
C GLU A 70 -25.21 -2.43 -6.31
N ALA A 71 -24.81 -2.33 -7.59
CA ALA A 71 -24.21 -3.43 -8.33
C ALA A 71 -22.85 -3.81 -7.73
N ALA A 72 -22.01 -2.82 -7.44
CA ALA A 72 -20.73 -3.03 -6.77
C ALA A 72 -20.92 -3.69 -5.38
N ARG A 73 -21.88 -3.22 -4.58
CA ARG A 73 -22.18 -3.79 -3.27
C ARG A 73 -22.70 -5.23 -3.37
N ALA A 74 -23.58 -5.53 -4.31
CA ALA A 74 -24.05 -6.89 -4.57
C ALA A 74 -22.89 -7.81 -4.94
N PHE A 75 -21.97 -7.33 -5.77
CA PHE A 75 -20.75 -8.05 -6.13
C PHE A 75 -19.87 -8.33 -4.91
N LEU A 76 -19.62 -7.36 -4.02
CA LEU A 76 -18.86 -7.58 -2.78
C LEU A 76 -19.44 -8.69 -1.90
N ARG A 77 -20.78 -8.79 -1.82
CA ARG A 77 -21.43 -9.87 -1.06
C ARG A 77 -21.22 -11.24 -1.71
N MET A 78 -21.19 -11.29 -3.04
CA MET A 78 -20.98 -12.54 -3.78
C MET A 78 -19.54 -13.06 -3.67
N THR A 79 -18.54 -12.17 -3.52
CA THR A 79 -17.14 -12.60 -3.39
C THR A 79 -16.80 -13.17 -2.01
N GLY A 80 -17.68 -12.98 -1.01
CA GLY A 80 -17.45 -13.46 0.36
C GLY A 80 -16.38 -12.67 1.12
N THR A 81 -16.05 -11.45 0.68
CA THR A 81 -15.07 -10.60 1.38
C THR A 81 -15.62 -10.14 2.73
N SER A 82 -14.77 -10.13 3.75
CA SER A 82 -15.12 -9.65 5.10
C SER A 82 -14.78 -8.17 5.30
N GLU A 83 -13.85 -7.64 4.51
CA GLU A 83 -13.28 -6.31 4.71
C GLU A 83 -13.07 -5.60 3.37
N VAL A 84 -13.22 -4.29 3.36
CA VAL A 84 -13.08 -3.45 2.16
C VAL A 84 -12.20 -2.25 2.46
N LEU A 85 -11.15 -2.07 1.67
CA LEU A 85 -10.29 -0.90 1.68
C LEU A 85 -10.42 -0.14 0.36
N CYS A 86 -11.02 1.05 0.41
CA CYS A 86 -11.28 1.85 -0.77
C CYS A 86 -11.22 3.35 -0.49
N ALA A 87 -11.34 4.16 -1.53
CA ALA A 87 -11.53 5.60 -1.38
C ALA A 87 -12.91 5.90 -0.76
N VAL A 88 -12.99 6.95 0.06
CA VAL A 88 -14.22 7.33 0.78
C VAL A 88 -15.44 7.44 -0.14
N ARG A 89 -15.27 8.05 -1.32
CA ARG A 89 -16.33 8.20 -2.33
C ARG A 89 -16.93 6.86 -2.78
N ASN A 90 -16.14 5.80 -2.83
CA ASN A 90 -16.60 4.48 -3.25
C ASN A 90 -17.39 3.81 -2.11
N ALA A 91 -16.96 3.97 -0.86
CA ALA A 91 -17.74 3.51 0.28
C ALA A 91 -19.08 4.24 0.39
N GLU A 92 -19.10 5.55 0.19
CA GLU A 92 -20.34 6.36 0.15
C GLU A 92 -21.27 5.90 -0.98
N ALA A 93 -20.75 5.73 -2.19
CA ALA A 93 -21.53 5.23 -3.33
C ALA A 93 -22.16 3.85 -3.04
N MET A 94 -21.41 2.95 -2.38
CA MET A 94 -21.88 1.62 -2.00
C MET A 94 -22.71 1.58 -0.70
N GLY A 95 -22.89 2.72 -0.01
CA GLY A 95 -23.58 2.76 1.29
C GLY A 95 -22.91 1.92 2.37
N LEU A 96 -21.58 1.91 2.39
CA LEU A 96 -20.74 1.19 3.36
C LEU A 96 -20.42 2.08 4.57
N VAL A 97 -20.36 1.47 5.76
CA VAL A 97 -20.05 2.17 7.01
C VAL A 97 -18.56 2.01 7.34
N SER A 98 -17.82 3.11 7.33
CA SER A 98 -16.39 3.09 7.65
C SER A 98 -16.13 2.73 9.11
N THR A 99 -15.28 1.75 9.35
CA THR A 99 -14.74 1.40 10.67
C THR A 99 -13.46 2.16 11.00
N ASP A 100 -12.66 2.48 9.98
CA ASP A 100 -11.45 3.28 10.10
C ASP A 100 -11.26 4.14 8.85
N THR A 101 -10.51 5.22 8.97
CA THR A 101 -10.27 6.17 7.88
C THR A 101 -8.94 6.90 8.03
N GLY A 102 -8.46 7.47 6.93
CA GLY A 102 -7.29 8.31 6.96
C GLY A 102 -7.03 9.02 5.63
N ASP A 103 -6.03 9.88 5.63
CA ASP A 103 -5.64 10.60 4.42
C ASP A 103 -4.68 9.74 3.60
N VAL A 104 -4.91 9.70 2.29
CA VAL A 104 -3.88 9.27 1.34
C VAL A 104 -3.06 10.48 0.96
N LEU A 105 -1.77 10.40 1.24
CA LEU A 105 -0.79 11.43 0.89
C LEU A 105 0.04 10.99 -0.31
N LYS A 106 0.51 11.95 -1.10
CA LYS A 106 1.48 11.71 -2.18
C LYS A 106 2.67 12.66 -2.10
N ARG A 107 3.79 12.21 -2.65
CA ARG A 107 4.95 13.02 -3.01
C ARG A 107 5.54 12.51 -4.31
N VAL A 108 5.68 13.40 -5.29
CA VAL A 108 6.32 13.08 -6.58
C VAL A 108 7.82 13.22 -6.40
N ILE A 109 8.55 12.14 -6.68
CA ILE A 109 10.00 12.13 -6.59
C ILE A 109 10.56 12.56 -7.94
N GLN A 110 11.49 13.51 -7.92
CA GLN A 110 12.13 14.00 -9.14
C GLN A 110 12.88 12.85 -9.84
N PRO A 111 12.96 12.86 -11.18
CA PRO A 111 13.82 11.95 -11.91
C PRO A 111 15.28 12.08 -11.47
N GLY A 112 16.02 10.98 -11.56
CA GLY A 112 17.42 10.90 -11.16
C GLY A 112 17.88 9.44 -11.13
N ASP A 113 19.13 9.23 -10.74
CA ASP A 113 19.67 7.90 -10.59
C ASP A 113 19.37 7.35 -9.19
N PRO A 114 18.87 6.10 -9.08
CA PRO A 114 18.74 5.46 -7.79
C PRO A 114 20.13 5.24 -7.18
N PRO A 115 20.25 5.24 -5.84
CA PRO A 115 21.51 4.92 -5.18
C PRO A 115 21.88 3.44 -5.38
N CYS A 116 23.01 3.04 -4.80
CA CYS A 116 23.38 1.63 -4.75
C CYS A 116 22.25 0.76 -4.15
N PRO A 117 22.16 -0.52 -4.54
CA PRO A 117 21.16 -1.44 -4.03
C PRO A 117 21.05 -1.37 -2.50
N PRO A 118 19.83 -1.47 -1.95
CA PRO A 118 19.63 -1.36 -0.52
C PRO A 118 20.41 -2.45 0.21
N PRO A 119 20.96 -2.16 1.39
CA PRO A 119 21.64 -3.16 2.19
C PRO A 119 20.65 -4.28 2.58
N PRO A 120 21.15 -5.51 2.83
CA PRO A 120 20.30 -6.57 3.33
C PRO A 120 19.68 -6.17 4.67
N VAL A 121 18.45 -6.61 4.92
CA VAL A 121 17.71 -6.31 6.14
C VAL A 121 17.39 -7.57 6.92
N ASN A 122 17.29 -7.42 8.24
CA ASN A 122 16.76 -8.46 9.11
C ASN A 122 15.25 -8.23 9.31
N ILE A 123 14.42 -9.07 8.68
CA ILE A 123 12.95 -8.95 8.75
C ILE A 123 12.43 -9.12 10.18
N ARG A 124 13.09 -9.94 11.01
CA ARG A 124 12.69 -10.14 12.41
C ARG A 124 12.88 -8.89 13.26
N GLU A 125 13.97 -8.16 13.04
CA GLU A 125 14.20 -6.89 13.73
C GLU A 125 13.21 -5.81 13.27
N ILE A 126 12.87 -5.78 11.98
CA ILE A 126 11.82 -4.89 11.47
C ILE A 126 10.49 -5.24 12.13
N PHE A 127 10.11 -6.51 12.16
CA PHE A 127 8.87 -6.96 12.81
C PHE A 127 8.84 -6.52 14.27
N THR A 128 9.90 -6.80 15.03
CA THR A 128 9.98 -6.46 16.46
C THR A 128 9.71 -4.97 16.68
N LEU A 129 10.39 -4.10 15.94
CA LEU A 129 10.19 -2.65 16.06
C LEU A 129 8.78 -2.21 15.61
N LEU A 130 8.21 -2.83 14.58
CA LEU A 130 6.86 -2.50 14.12
C LEU A 130 5.79 -2.99 15.12
N GLU A 131 5.97 -4.16 15.72
CA GLU A 131 5.08 -4.77 16.73
C GLU A 131 5.05 -3.91 18.00
N GLU A 132 6.21 -3.48 18.49
CA GLU A 132 6.34 -2.55 19.63
C GLU A 132 5.60 -1.22 19.39
N ASN A 133 5.38 -0.84 18.13
CA ASN A 133 4.65 0.36 17.74
C ASN A 133 3.19 0.08 17.34
N GLY A 134 2.70 -1.15 17.52
CA GLY A 134 1.33 -1.56 17.20
C GLY A 134 1.01 -1.47 15.70
N MET A 135 2.00 -1.68 14.83
CA MET A 135 1.84 -1.56 13.37
C MET A 135 1.68 -2.91 12.66
N VAL A 136 2.02 -4.01 13.33
CA VAL A 136 1.90 -5.38 12.85
C VAL A 136 1.51 -6.28 14.03
N GLU A 137 0.76 -7.34 13.76
CA GLU A 137 0.22 -8.24 14.78
C GLU A 137 0.86 -9.63 14.72
N GLU A 138 0.91 -10.23 13.53
CA GLU A 138 1.39 -11.61 13.36
C GLU A 138 2.71 -11.68 12.59
N PHE A 139 3.69 -12.42 13.14
CA PHE A 139 5.01 -12.55 12.54
C PHE A 139 5.01 -13.35 11.23
N GLU A 140 4.33 -14.49 11.18
CA GLU A 140 4.44 -15.41 10.04
C GLU A 140 3.89 -14.82 8.73
N PRO A 141 2.65 -14.26 8.67
CA PRO A 141 2.15 -13.62 7.46
C PRO A 141 3.02 -12.44 7.03
N PHE A 142 3.46 -11.62 7.99
CA PHE A 142 4.34 -10.48 7.74
C PHE A 142 5.68 -10.92 7.14
N TYR A 143 6.32 -11.93 7.72
CA TYR A 143 7.61 -12.44 7.26
C TYR A 143 7.51 -13.02 5.85
N LEU A 144 6.49 -13.84 5.59
CA LEU A 144 6.29 -14.46 4.29
C LEU A 144 6.05 -13.41 3.19
N ASP A 145 5.17 -12.44 3.42
CA ASP A 145 4.87 -11.38 2.45
C ASP A 145 6.08 -10.49 2.18
N LEU A 146 6.74 -9.98 3.24
CA LEU A 146 7.87 -9.06 3.07
C LEU A 146 9.07 -9.77 2.45
N SER A 147 9.39 -11.00 2.88
CA SER A 147 10.49 -11.79 2.31
C SER A 147 10.26 -12.08 0.83
N HIS A 148 9.03 -12.46 0.45
CA HIS A 148 8.68 -12.69 -0.95
C HIS A 148 8.83 -11.40 -1.77
N LYS A 149 8.20 -10.31 -1.34
CA LYS A 149 8.27 -9.03 -2.07
C LYS A 149 9.68 -8.46 -2.20
N LEU A 150 10.54 -8.58 -1.18
CA LEU A 150 11.93 -8.13 -1.25
C LEU A 150 12.72 -8.90 -2.31
N ARG A 151 12.55 -10.23 -2.40
CA ARG A 151 13.22 -11.07 -3.42
C ARG A 151 12.73 -10.79 -4.84
N HIS A 152 11.49 -10.35 -4.98
CA HIS A 152 10.87 -10.03 -6.27
C HIS A 152 10.86 -8.53 -6.60
N HIS A 153 11.62 -7.71 -5.87
CA HIS A 153 11.70 -6.25 -6.06
C HIS A 153 10.35 -5.52 -5.97
N GLY A 154 9.36 -6.13 -5.32
CA GLY A 154 8.03 -5.56 -5.04
C GLY A 154 7.92 -4.80 -3.73
N ALA A 155 8.99 -4.83 -2.91
CA ALA A 155 9.11 -4.06 -1.68
C ALA A 155 10.53 -3.49 -1.53
N LEU A 156 10.64 -2.48 -0.67
CA LEU A 156 11.91 -1.93 -0.18
C LEU A 156 11.80 -1.81 1.34
N ALA A 157 12.83 -2.24 2.06
CA ALA A 157 12.96 -1.97 3.48
C ALA A 157 14.32 -1.32 3.74
N LEU A 158 14.33 -0.28 4.57
CA LEU A 158 15.56 0.36 5.05
C LEU A 158 15.53 0.41 6.58
N THR A 159 16.68 0.16 7.19
CA THR A 159 16.85 0.12 8.64
C THR A 159 17.96 1.07 9.09
N VAL A 160 17.86 1.50 10.35
CA VAL A 160 18.90 2.27 11.04
C VAL A 160 19.31 1.46 12.27
N PRO A 161 20.53 0.90 12.31
CA PRO A 161 20.98 0.08 13.43
C PRO A 161 21.19 0.90 14.71
N GLY A 162 20.95 0.26 15.84
CA GLY A 162 21.20 0.72 17.21
C GLY A 162 22.05 -0.25 18.01
N GLY A 163 22.20 0.02 19.30
CA GLY A 163 22.97 -0.85 20.21
C GLY A 163 22.26 -2.18 20.47
N ASP A 164 20.96 -2.11 20.80
CA ASP A 164 20.12 -3.25 21.17
C ASP A 164 18.98 -3.48 20.15
N GLY A 165 19.30 -3.47 18.86
CA GLY A 165 18.32 -3.64 17.77
C GLY A 165 18.23 -2.43 16.84
N LEU A 166 17.04 -2.11 16.31
CA LEU A 166 16.85 -1.02 15.35
C LEU A 166 16.44 0.29 16.02
N LYS A 167 17.10 1.38 15.65
CA LYS A 167 16.64 2.75 15.97
C LYS A 167 15.43 3.15 15.15
N ALA A 168 15.39 2.71 13.89
CA ALA A 168 14.31 3.01 12.97
C ALA A 168 14.24 1.99 11.83
N CYS A 169 13.04 1.81 11.29
CA CYS A 169 12.82 1.08 10.05
C CYS A 169 11.76 1.76 9.20
N GLY A 170 11.85 1.59 7.90
CA GLY A 170 10.82 2.02 6.95
C GLY A 170 10.60 0.93 5.92
N VAL A 171 9.32 0.65 5.64
CA VAL A 171 8.89 -0.42 4.74
C VAL A 171 7.98 0.16 3.67
N VAL A 172 8.41 -0.01 2.43
CA VAL A 172 7.59 0.18 1.23
C VAL A 172 7.10 -1.19 0.80
N SER A 173 5.83 -1.50 1.07
CA SER A 173 5.24 -2.83 0.84
C SER A 173 4.67 -3.03 -0.56
N SER A 174 4.64 -1.97 -1.37
CA SER A 174 4.07 -2.02 -2.71
C SER A 174 4.86 -1.11 -3.64
N ILE A 175 5.34 -1.70 -4.73
CA ILE A 175 6.05 -1.01 -5.80
C ILE A 175 5.35 -1.36 -7.11
N SER A 176 4.98 -0.33 -7.87
CA SER A 176 4.45 -0.44 -9.22
C SER A 176 5.30 0.36 -10.21
N GLU A 177 4.93 0.35 -11.48
CA GLU A 177 5.64 1.10 -12.53
C GLU A 177 5.67 2.61 -12.26
N SER A 178 4.55 3.20 -11.85
CA SER A 178 4.42 4.65 -11.63
C SER A 178 4.49 5.10 -10.16
N GLY A 179 4.47 4.17 -9.20
CA GLY A 179 4.40 4.54 -7.80
C GLY A 179 4.95 3.51 -6.81
N ALA A 180 4.99 3.93 -5.56
CA ALA A 180 5.36 3.09 -4.43
C ALA A 180 4.55 3.51 -3.19
N ILE A 181 4.37 2.63 -2.22
CA ILE A 181 3.61 2.92 -0.99
C ILE A 181 4.50 2.71 0.23
N LEU A 182 4.81 3.80 0.93
CA LEU A 182 5.43 3.75 2.26
C LEU A 182 4.35 3.33 3.27
N SER A 183 4.36 2.03 3.57
CA SER A 183 3.37 1.34 4.40
C SER A 183 3.66 1.43 5.89
N ALA A 184 4.95 1.42 6.27
CA ALA A 184 5.35 1.47 7.67
C ALA A 184 6.58 2.35 7.85
N LEU A 185 6.60 3.12 8.93
CA LEU A 185 7.74 3.92 9.36
C LEU A 185 7.73 3.95 10.88
N ALA A 186 8.72 3.34 11.51
CA ALA A 186 8.87 3.32 12.95
C ALA A 186 10.23 3.88 13.35
N VAL A 187 10.22 4.62 14.47
CA VAL A 187 11.41 5.10 15.16
C VAL A 187 11.23 4.72 16.63
N ALA A 188 12.18 3.97 17.17
CA ALA A 188 12.20 3.55 18.56
C ALA A 188 12.06 4.77 19.48
N ALA A 189 11.33 4.61 20.59
CA ALA A 189 10.85 5.72 21.41
C ALA A 189 11.96 6.71 21.82
N ASP A 190 13.10 6.17 22.27
CA ASP A 190 14.26 6.94 22.76
C ASP A 190 14.99 7.72 21.65
N TYR A 191 14.72 7.40 20.38
CA TYR A 191 15.35 7.99 19.21
C TYR A 191 14.42 8.95 18.44
N ARG A 192 13.21 9.18 18.94
CA ARG A 192 12.23 10.09 18.30
C ARG A 192 12.67 11.55 18.44
N ARG A 193 12.18 12.40 17.53
CA ARG A 193 12.47 13.85 17.45
C ARG A 193 13.95 14.22 17.21
N GLN A 194 14.77 13.28 16.77
CA GLN A 194 16.18 13.50 16.41
C GLN A 194 16.40 13.58 14.88
N GLY A 195 15.33 13.73 14.09
CA GLY A 195 15.40 13.79 12.63
C GLY A 195 15.59 12.46 11.90
N ILE A 196 15.74 11.34 12.63
CA ILE A 196 15.98 10.00 12.06
C ILE A 196 14.87 9.57 11.10
N GLY A 197 13.59 9.73 11.49
CA GLY A 197 12.46 9.38 10.62
C GLY A 197 12.46 10.19 9.32
N SER A 198 12.74 11.50 9.39
CA SER A 198 12.82 12.36 8.21
C SER A 198 13.99 11.99 7.30
N ALA A 199 15.15 11.68 7.87
CA ALA A 199 16.31 11.22 7.13
C ALA A 199 16.05 9.88 6.44
N LEU A 200 15.37 8.95 7.14
CA LEU A 200 15.01 7.65 6.60
C LEU A 200 14.01 7.78 5.45
N VAL A 201 12.97 8.60 5.58
CA VAL A 201 12.02 8.85 4.47
C VAL A 201 12.73 9.45 3.26
N ARG A 202 13.62 10.44 3.45
CA ARG A 202 14.40 11.00 2.32
C ARG A 202 15.29 9.95 1.65
N ARG A 203 15.87 9.04 2.44
CA ARG A 203 16.64 7.91 1.89
C ARG A 203 15.74 6.96 1.11
N ILE A 204 14.55 6.63 1.61
CA ILE A 204 13.54 5.83 0.89
C ILE A 204 13.15 6.52 -0.43
N GLU A 205 12.87 7.81 -0.41
CA GLU A 205 12.54 8.62 -1.60
C GLU A 205 13.60 8.48 -2.69
N SER A 206 14.89 8.49 -2.32
CA SER A 206 15.99 8.36 -3.29
C SER A 206 16.00 7.05 -4.09
N TYR A 207 15.35 5.98 -3.60
CA TYR A 207 15.23 4.71 -4.33
C TYR A 207 14.10 4.70 -5.38
N PHE A 208 13.30 5.76 -5.45
CA PHE A 208 12.14 5.83 -6.35
C PHE A 208 12.17 7.05 -7.29
N PRO A 209 13.29 7.33 -7.98
CA PRO A 209 13.35 8.48 -8.89
C PRO A 209 12.25 8.39 -9.96
N GLY A 210 11.59 9.52 -10.22
CA GLY A 210 10.51 9.63 -11.22
C GLY A 210 9.18 8.95 -10.83
N LYS A 211 9.07 8.32 -9.66
CA LYS A 211 7.82 7.70 -9.19
C LYS A 211 7.07 8.61 -8.21
N THR A 212 5.80 8.30 -7.99
CA THR A 212 5.02 8.89 -6.89
C THR A 212 5.05 7.99 -5.66
N LEU A 213 5.52 8.51 -4.53
CA LEU A 213 5.47 7.82 -3.25
C LEU A 213 4.17 8.20 -2.52
N TYR A 214 3.40 7.19 -2.14
CA TYR A 214 2.13 7.33 -1.42
C TYR A 214 2.25 6.88 0.03
N VAL A 215 1.43 7.46 0.90
CA VAL A 215 1.28 7.06 2.31
C VAL A 215 -0.20 6.99 2.64
N PHE A 216 -0.66 5.86 3.17
CA PHE A 216 -2.00 5.70 3.73
C PHE A 216 -1.93 6.01 5.21
N ARG A 217 -2.12 7.28 5.55
CA ARG A 217 -1.91 7.77 6.92
C ARG A 217 -3.23 7.70 7.66
N GLU A 218 -3.28 6.96 8.77
CA GLU A 218 -4.41 6.97 9.70
C GLU A 218 -4.83 8.39 10.11
N GLN A 219 -6.12 8.53 10.44
CA GLN A 219 -6.68 9.80 10.88
C GLN A 219 -5.90 10.32 12.10
N ASN A 220 -5.64 11.63 12.10
CA ASN A 220 -4.98 12.36 13.19
C ASN A 220 -3.53 11.92 13.54
N LYS A 221 -2.93 10.93 12.88
CA LYS A 221 -1.53 10.54 13.09
C LYS A 221 -0.57 11.33 12.19
N ASN A 222 0.60 11.72 12.70
CA ASN A 222 1.79 12.16 11.93
C ASN A 222 1.58 13.23 10.83
N ARG A 223 0.54 14.08 10.93
CA ARG A 223 0.20 15.08 9.91
C ARG A 223 1.34 16.06 9.63
N GLU A 224 1.84 16.74 10.67
CA GLU A 224 2.87 17.77 10.50
C GLU A 224 4.21 17.17 10.07
N PHE A 225 4.49 15.91 10.42
CA PHE A 225 5.67 15.18 9.97
C PHE A 225 5.70 15.02 8.44
N TYR A 226 4.65 14.48 7.85
CA TYR A 226 4.58 14.31 6.38
C TYR A 226 4.45 15.63 5.64
N LYS A 227 3.77 16.62 6.23
CA LYS A 227 3.69 17.97 5.67
C LYS A 227 5.07 18.64 5.59
N ALA A 228 5.89 18.53 6.64
CA ALA A 228 7.26 19.04 6.63
C ALA A 228 8.16 18.33 5.61
N LEU A 229 7.83 17.08 5.27
CA LEU A 229 8.44 16.32 4.18
C LEU A 229 7.80 16.60 2.82
N GLY A 230 6.92 17.59 2.68
CA GLY A 230 6.33 18.00 1.39
C GLY A 230 5.33 17.01 0.79
N TYR A 231 4.76 16.12 1.60
CA TYR A 231 3.62 15.29 1.16
C TYR A 231 2.34 16.12 1.13
N THR A 232 1.50 15.84 0.14
CA THR A 232 0.20 16.51 -0.06
C THR A 232 -0.93 15.50 -0.03
N LYS A 233 -2.08 15.87 0.54
CA LYS A 233 -3.29 15.02 0.53
C LYS A 233 -3.82 14.91 -0.89
N VAL A 234 -4.23 13.69 -1.28
CA VAL A 234 -4.83 13.41 -2.60
C VAL A 234 -6.11 12.61 -2.55
N ASP A 235 -6.32 11.84 -1.50
CA ASP A 235 -7.54 11.05 -1.32
C ASP A 235 -7.79 10.84 0.17
N THR A 236 -8.92 10.22 0.49
CA THR A 236 -9.24 9.73 1.84
C THR A 236 -9.56 8.25 1.70
N TRP A 237 -8.84 7.41 2.42
CA TRP A 237 -9.10 5.98 2.45
C TRP A 237 -10.07 5.66 3.59
N VAL A 238 -10.84 4.59 3.40
CA VAL A 238 -11.72 4.03 4.42
C VAL A 238 -11.55 2.52 4.45
N HIS A 239 -11.61 1.97 5.65
CA HIS A 239 -11.67 0.55 5.91
C HIS A 239 -13.05 0.20 6.46
N THR A 240 -13.73 -0.77 5.85
CA THR A 240 -15.07 -1.21 6.24
C THR A 240 -15.07 -2.71 6.50
N LYS A 241 -15.73 -3.14 7.57
CA LYS A 241 -16.10 -4.54 7.79
C LYS A 241 -17.51 -4.78 7.25
N LEU A 242 -17.72 -5.87 6.51
CA LEU A 242 -18.99 -6.23 5.89
C LEU A 242 -19.86 -7.16 6.74
#